data_AF-A0AA39IAT1-F1
#
_entry.id   AF-A0AA39IAT1-F1
#
_cell.length_a   1.000
_cell.length_b   1.000
_cell.length_c   1.000
_cell.angle_alpha   90.00
_cell.angle_beta   90.00
_cell.angle_gamma   90.00
#
_symmetry.space_group_name_H-M   'P 1'
#
loop_
_entity.id
_entity.type
_entity.pdbx_description
1 polymer ?
#
loop_
_entity_poly.entity_id
_entity_poly.type
_entity_poly.pdbx_seq_one_letter_code
_entity_poly.pdbx_strand_id
1 'polypeptide(L)'
;MKFVILILTLCLCHSVTPISSSVQSTAVRGKLICDSAPAANIKVSLYNENVIEDTLMATMTTDSNGEFELKGNDSEVTSIDPRLYVYHKCRKDTIQQPLLLVGFDECSRKAIMVFEKCEHQLKIQIPDDYITQGEVPEKVLDMGVLQLAVRYNFYQSPNDQHYFHCTF
;
A
#
# COMPACT_ATOMS: atom_id res chain seq x y z
N MET A 1 5.61 -53.64 41.77
CA MET A 1 5.11 -53.31 40.41
C MET A 1 3.83 -52.46 40.44
N LYS A 2 3.82 -51.34 41.17
CA LYS A 2 2.67 -50.40 41.21
C LYS A 2 3.07 -48.93 41.04
N PHE A 3 4.37 -48.62 40.97
CA PHE A 3 4.89 -47.26 40.75
C PHE A 3 5.20 -46.93 39.29
N VAL A 4 5.02 -47.89 38.36
CA VAL A 4 5.24 -47.69 36.93
C VAL A 4 3.99 -47.11 36.23
N ILE A 5 2.87 -46.95 36.96
CA ILE A 5 1.61 -46.38 36.43
C ILE A 5 1.44 -44.91 36.88
N LEU A 6 2.54 -44.19 37.15
CA LEU A 6 2.54 -42.73 37.32
C LEU A 6 3.27 -42.04 36.16
N ILE A 7 3.18 -42.65 34.99
CA ILE A 7 3.43 -42.05 33.69
C ILE A 7 2.13 -42.22 32.89
N LEU A 8 1.01 -41.97 33.58
CA LEU A 8 -0.25 -41.59 32.97
C LEU A 8 0.05 -40.27 32.25
N THR A 9 0.39 -40.41 30.99
CA THR A 9 0.59 -39.35 30.02
C THR A 9 -0.52 -38.34 30.15
N LEU A 10 -0.22 -37.25 30.85
CA LEU A 10 -0.95 -36.00 30.78
C LEU A 10 -0.66 -35.44 29.38
N CYS A 11 -1.24 -36.08 28.36
CA CYS A 11 -1.46 -35.47 27.07
C CYS A 11 -2.54 -34.42 27.32
N LEU A 12 -2.13 -33.29 27.93
CA LEU A 12 -2.80 -32.03 27.70
C LEU A 12 -2.62 -31.79 26.20
N CYS A 13 -3.52 -32.38 25.42
CA CYS A 13 -3.90 -31.86 24.13
C CYS A 13 -4.36 -30.44 24.44
N HIS A 14 -3.39 -29.52 24.48
CA HIS A 14 -3.67 -28.11 24.39
C HIS A 14 -4.37 -28.06 23.05
N SER A 15 -5.69 -27.96 23.09
CA SER A 15 -6.51 -27.69 21.93
C SER A 15 -5.96 -26.39 21.39
N VAL A 16 -5.02 -26.50 20.45
CA VAL A 16 -4.60 -25.40 19.59
C VAL A 16 -5.88 -25.03 18.89
N THR A 17 -6.54 -24.01 19.43
CA THR A 17 -7.70 -23.42 18.79
C THR A 17 -7.19 -23.00 17.41
N PRO A 18 -7.76 -23.53 16.33
CA PRO A 18 -7.36 -23.08 15.01
C PRO A 18 -7.53 -21.57 15.00
N ILE A 19 -6.43 -20.87 14.72
CA ILE A 19 -6.47 -19.43 14.54
C ILE A 19 -7.36 -19.21 13.31
N SER A 20 -8.58 -18.74 13.54
CA SER A 20 -9.50 -18.44 12.44
C SER A 20 -9.15 -17.06 11.93
N SER A 21 -8.73 -16.97 10.66
CA SER A 21 -8.70 -15.67 9.98
C SER A 21 -10.13 -15.22 9.70
N SER A 22 -10.32 -13.90 9.61
CA SER A 22 -11.57 -13.25 9.24
C SER A 22 -11.35 -12.37 8.02
N VAL A 23 -12.30 -12.36 7.10
CA VAL A 23 -12.27 -11.42 5.98
C VAL A 23 -12.73 -10.06 6.46
N GLN A 24 -11.96 -9.04 6.14
CA GLN A 24 -12.27 -7.65 6.43
C GLN A 24 -12.17 -6.84 5.14
N SER A 25 -12.94 -5.76 5.05
CA SER A 25 -13.04 -4.94 3.85
C SER A 25 -13.05 -3.46 4.18
N THR A 26 -12.65 -2.66 3.18
CA THR A 26 -12.80 -1.20 3.22
C THR A 26 -13.05 -0.66 1.82
N ALA A 27 -13.65 0.52 1.76
CA ALA A 27 -13.89 1.26 0.52
C ALA A 27 -13.49 2.72 0.68
N VAL A 28 -12.91 3.28 -0.37
CA VAL A 28 -12.49 4.67 -0.41
C VAL A 28 -12.81 5.29 -1.77
N ARG A 29 -13.24 6.55 -1.76
CA ARG A 29 -13.50 7.33 -2.96
C ARG A 29 -12.98 8.76 -2.82
N GLY A 30 -12.85 9.43 -3.95
CA GLY A 30 -12.50 10.83 -3.99
C GLY A 30 -12.21 11.33 -5.39
N LYS A 31 -11.66 12.54 -5.46
CA LYS A 31 -11.27 13.21 -6.70
C LYS A 31 -9.86 13.74 -6.59
N LEU A 32 -9.02 13.44 -7.57
CA LEU A 32 -7.67 13.95 -7.67
C LEU A 32 -7.64 15.15 -8.60
N ILE A 33 -6.98 16.23 -8.16
CA ILE A 33 -6.70 17.40 -9.00
C ILE A 33 -5.20 17.66 -9.01
N CYS A 34 -4.72 18.19 -10.13
CA CYS A 34 -3.37 18.73 -10.28
C CYS A 34 -3.51 20.18 -10.70
N ASP A 35 -3.12 21.10 -9.82
CA ASP A 35 -3.34 22.53 -10.01
C ASP A 35 -4.83 22.85 -10.20
N SER A 36 -5.21 23.39 -11.36
CA SER A 36 -6.59 23.74 -11.70
C SER A 36 -7.29 22.66 -12.54
N ALA A 37 -6.63 21.54 -12.84
CA ALA A 37 -7.17 20.49 -13.72
C ALA A 37 -7.48 19.18 -12.96
N PRO A 38 -8.53 18.44 -13.35
CA PRO A 38 -8.72 17.07 -12.93
C PRO A 38 -7.51 16.19 -13.28
N ALA A 39 -7.06 15.37 -12.34
CA ALA A 39 -5.93 14.46 -12.56
C ALA A 39 -6.46 13.11 -13.05
N ALA A 40 -6.66 13.01 -14.36
CA ALA A 40 -7.06 11.77 -15.03
C ALA A 40 -5.89 10.81 -15.22
N ASN A 41 -6.21 9.52 -15.37
CA ASN A 41 -5.24 8.46 -15.63
C ASN A 41 -4.17 8.28 -14.53
N ILE A 42 -4.54 8.55 -13.28
CA ILE A 42 -3.68 8.36 -12.10
C ILE A 42 -3.96 6.99 -11.51
N LYS A 43 -2.90 6.17 -11.33
CA LYS A 43 -3.01 4.88 -10.67
C LYS A 43 -3.26 5.08 -9.19
N VAL A 44 -4.29 4.43 -8.68
CA VAL A 44 -4.66 4.40 -7.27
C VAL A 44 -4.74 2.94 -6.83
N SER A 45 -4.08 2.60 -5.73
CA SER A 45 -4.05 1.24 -5.19
C SER A 45 -4.36 1.23 -3.70
N LEU A 46 -5.09 0.20 -3.26
CA LEU A 46 -5.32 -0.10 -1.86
C LEU A 46 -4.50 -1.33 -1.49
N TYR A 47 -3.69 -1.19 -0.46
CA TYR A 47 -2.90 -2.28 0.10
C TYR A 47 -3.24 -2.49 1.57
N ASN A 48 -3.15 -3.73 2.03
CA ASN A 48 -3.06 -4.04 3.45
C ASN A 48 -1.58 -4.04 3.82
N GLU A 49 -1.15 -3.11 4.70
CA GLU A 49 0.24 -3.04 5.14
C GLU A 49 0.58 -4.22 6.04
N ASN A 50 1.72 -4.85 5.76
CA ASN A 50 2.16 -6.04 6.45
C ASN A 50 3.65 -5.93 6.80
N VAL A 51 4.10 -6.73 7.77
CA VAL A 51 5.50 -6.68 8.25
C VAL A 51 6.51 -7.09 7.17
N ILE A 52 6.12 -8.01 6.28
CA ILE A 52 7.00 -8.60 5.27
C ILE A 52 6.70 -8.05 3.88
N GLU A 53 5.46 -8.14 3.43
CA GLU A 53 5.05 -7.68 2.11
C GLU A 53 3.59 -7.23 2.14
N ASP A 54 3.34 -6.01 1.68
CA ASP A 54 2.00 -5.45 1.58
C ASP A 54 1.14 -6.27 0.61
N THR A 55 -0.09 -6.59 1.02
CA THR A 55 -1.04 -7.31 0.15
C THR A 55 -1.79 -6.30 -0.71
N LEU A 56 -1.76 -6.47 -2.04
CA LEU A 56 -2.61 -5.67 -2.94
C LEU A 56 -4.07 -6.10 -2.81
N MET A 57 -4.94 -5.21 -2.33
CA MET A 57 -6.37 -5.47 -2.18
C MET A 57 -7.16 -5.03 -3.42
N ALA A 58 -6.83 -3.87 -3.99
CA ALA A 58 -7.49 -3.33 -5.17
C ALA A 58 -6.62 -2.31 -5.90
N THR A 59 -6.81 -2.16 -7.21
CA THR A 59 -6.16 -1.11 -8.00
C THR A 59 -7.08 -0.61 -9.10
N MET A 60 -6.99 0.68 -9.41
CA MET A 60 -7.72 1.32 -10.50
C MET A 60 -6.99 2.57 -11.00
N THR A 61 -7.55 3.21 -12.03
CA THR A 61 -7.00 4.42 -12.64
C THR A 61 -8.08 5.50 -12.73
N THR A 62 -7.82 6.71 -12.23
CA THR A 62 -8.81 7.80 -12.18
C THR A 62 -9.42 8.09 -13.55
N ASP A 63 -10.71 8.43 -13.57
CA ASP A 63 -11.43 8.76 -14.79
C ASP A 63 -11.05 10.15 -15.35
N SER A 64 -11.72 10.59 -16.42
CA SER A 64 -11.50 11.90 -17.03
C SER A 64 -11.80 13.09 -16.10
N ASN A 65 -12.62 12.88 -15.06
CA ASN A 65 -12.94 13.87 -14.04
C ASN A 65 -12.01 13.78 -12.83
N GLY A 66 -11.00 12.91 -12.87
CA GLY A 66 -10.07 12.65 -11.78
C GLY A 66 -10.68 11.85 -10.63
N GLU A 67 -11.86 11.26 -10.82
CA GLU A 67 -12.61 10.57 -9.78
C GLU A 67 -12.17 9.10 -9.66
N PHE A 68 -12.27 8.58 -8.43
CA PHE A 68 -11.98 7.19 -8.09
C PHE A 68 -12.94 6.69 -7.02
N GLU A 69 -13.27 5.40 -7.10
CA GLU A 69 -13.88 4.62 -6.01
C GLU A 69 -13.31 3.21 -6.10
N LEU A 70 -12.73 2.72 -5.01
CA LEU A 70 -12.15 1.39 -4.92
C LEU A 70 -12.55 0.71 -3.63
N LYS A 71 -12.73 -0.60 -3.71
CA LYS A 71 -13.16 -1.49 -2.63
C LYS A 71 -12.21 -2.67 -2.63
N GLY A 72 -11.72 -3.03 -1.46
CA GLY A 72 -10.84 -4.17 -1.30
C GLY A 72 -11.15 -4.91 -0.02
N ASN A 73 -10.69 -6.15 0.05
CA ASN A 73 -10.75 -6.98 1.24
C ASN A 73 -9.47 -7.79 1.38
N ASP A 74 -9.23 -8.28 2.59
CA ASP A 74 -8.16 -9.22 2.90
C ASP A 74 -8.58 -10.15 4.04
N SER A 75 -7.94 -11.32 4.13
CA SER A 75 -8.21 -12.33 5.17
C SER A 75 -7.09 -12.32 6.20
N GLU A 76 -7.37 -11.70 7.34
CA GLU A 76 -6.38 -11.51 8.41
C GLU A 76 -6.87 -12.10 9.73
N VAL A 77 -5.92 -12.52 10.55
CA VAL A 77 -6.18 -12.94 11.95
C VAL A 77 -6.42 -11.71 12.82
N THR A 78 -5.75 -10.61 12.51
CA THR A 78 -5.89 -9.31 13.17
C THR A 78 -6.71 -8.35 12.31
N SER A 79 -6.90 -7.10 12.76
CA SER A 79 -7.40 -6.06 11.85
C SER A 79 -6.43 -5.86 10.69
N ILE A 80 -6.97 -5.61 9.49
CA ILE A 80 -6.19 -5.11 8.36
C ILE A 80 -5.67 -3.68 8.67
N ASP A 81 -4.56 -3.26 8.05
CA ASP A 81 -4.06 -1.86 8.05
C ASP A 81 -4.09 -1.31 6.62
N PRO A 82 -5.27 -0.85 6.13
CA PRO A 82 -5.44 -0.47 4.75
C PRO A 82 -4.79 0.88 4.46
N ARG A 83 -4.07 0.97 3.34
CA ARG A 83 -3.39 2.17 2.89
C ARG A 83 -3.68 2.45 1.42
N LEU A 84 -4.09 3.69 1.15
CA LEU A 84 -4.28 4.21 -0.19
C LEU A 84 -2.96 4.76 -0.74
N TYR A 85 -2.58 4.27 -1.91
CA TYR A 85 -1.41 4.70 -2.66
C TYR A 85 -1.88 5.42 -3.93
N VAL A 86 -1.42 6.66 -4.13
CA VAL A 86 -1.69 7.45 -5.33
C VAL A 86 -0.37 7.73 -6.05
N TYR A 87 -0.22 7.20 -7.26
CA TYR A 87 1.00 7.30 -8.07
C TYR A 87 0.83 8.37 -9.15
N HIS A 88 1.52 9.50 -9.01
CA HIS A 88 1.31 10.64 -9.90
C HIS A 88 2.59 11.30 -10.42
N LYS A 89 2.41 12.11 -11.46
CA LYS A 89 3.45 12.97 -12.02
C LYS A 89 3.15 14.48 -11.95
N CYS A 90 2.11 14.88 -11.21
CA CYS A 90 1.78 16.29 -11.04
C CYS A 90 3.02 17.12 -10.64
N ARG A 91 3.33 18.17 -11.41
CA ARG A 91 4.50 19.06 -11.25
C ARG A 91 5.87 18.36 -11.20
N LYS A 92 6.07 17.25 -11.93
CA LYS A 92 7.36 16.53 -12.03
C LYS A 92 8.35 17.12 -13.04
N ASP A 93 8.57 18.43 -12.96
CA ASP A 93 9.62 19.06 -13.76
C ASP A 93 10.99 18.99 -13.05
N THR A 94 11.14 18.23 -11.96
CA THR A 94 12.32 18.35 -11.09
C THR A 94 12.73 17.09 -10.33
N ILE A 95 12.72 15.90 -10.95
CA ILE A 95 13.66 14.83 -10.58
C ILE A 95 14.10 14.12 -11.87
N GLN A 96 14.91 14.83 -12.65
CA GLN A 96 15.96 14.17 -13.41
C GLN A 96 17.17 14.08 -12.46
N GLN A 97 17.05 13.37 -11.34
CA GLN A 97 18.27 12.89 -10.72
C GLN A 97 18.74 11.78 -11.65
N PRO A 98 19.91 11.90 -12.31
CA PRO A 98 20.54 10.70 -12.82
C PRO A 98 20.78 9.83 -11.59
N LEU A 99 19.99 8.78 -11.39
CA LEU A 99 20.44 7.71 -10.51
C LEU A 99 21.72 7.22 -11.17
N LEU A 100 22.85 7.54 -10.55
CA LEU A 100 24.16 7.09 -10.99
C LEU A 100 24.25 5.58 -10.73
N LEU A 101 23.50 4.79 -11.51
CA LEU A 101 23.84 3.41 -11.75
C LEU A 101 24.61 3.38 -13.06
N VAL A 102 25.92 3.58 -12.94
CA VAL A 102 26.82 3.23 -14.04
C VAL A 102 26.81 1.70 -14.11
N GLY A 103 25.95 1.15 -14.95
CA GLY A 103 26.15 -0.21 -15.43
C GLY A 103 27.39 -0.20 -16.30
N PHE A 104 28.47 -0.83 -15.85
CA PHE A 104 29.61 -1.13 -16.71
C PHE A 104 29.32 -2.46 -17.40
N ASP A 105 29.10 -2.44 -18.71
CA ASP A 105 29.37 -3.63 -19.49
C ASP A 105 30.90 -3.81 -19.52
N GLU A 106 31.42 -4.81 -18.81
CA GLU A 106 32.85 -5.16 -18.77
C GLU A 106 33.42 -5.37 -20.18
N CYS A 107 32.58 -5.62 -21.18
CA CYS A 107 32.99 -5.77 -22.57
C CYS A 107 33.10 -4.43 -23.33
N SER A 108 32.29 -3.41 -22.98
CA SER A 108 32.11 -2.20 -23.81
C SER A 108 32.72 -0.90 -23.28
N ARG A 109 33.12 -0.81 -22.00
CA ARG A 109 33.56 0.46 -21.35
C ARG A 109 32.62 1.65 -21.67
N LYS A 110 31.32 1.39 -21.81
CA LYS A 110 30.27 2.38 -22.02
C LYS A 110 29.46 2.50 -20.75
N ALA A 111 29.24 3.72 -20.29
CA ALA A 111 28.26 3.99 -19.26
C ALA A 111 26.85 3.79 -19.85
N ILE A 112 26.10 2.82 -19.32
CA ILE A 112 24.68 2.68 -19.63
C ILE A 112 23.92 3.61 -18.68
N MET A 113 23.26 4.63 -19.24
CA MET A 113 22.34 5.47 -18.47
C MET A 113 21.02 4.74 -18.28
N VAL A 114 20.80 4.19 -17.08
CA VAL A 114 19.48 3.67 -16.67
C VAL A 114 18.68 4.85 -16.12
N PHE A 115 17.65 5.27 -16.84
CA PHE A 115 16.74 6.31 -16.36
C PHE A 115 15.61 5.65 -15.56
N GLU A 116 15.69 5.73 -14.23
CA GLU A 116 14.61 5.31 -13.35
C GLU A 116 13.41 6.25 -13.53
N LYS A 117 12.26 5.70 -13.94
CA LYS A 117 11.05 6.49 -14.05
C LYS A 117 10.40 6.60 -12.68
N CYS A 118 10.74 7.67 -11.97
CA CYS A 118 10.24 7.89 -10.61
C CYS A 118 8.84 8.52 -10.61
N GLU A 119 7.91 7.92 -9.86
CA GLU A 119 6.57 8.47 -9.57
C GLU A 119 6.46 9.01 -8.14
N HIS A 120 5.77 10.15 -7.97
CA HIS A 120 5.45 10.64 -6.62
C HIS A 120 4.37 9.72 -6.09
N GLN A 121 4.57 9.27 -4.85
CA GLN A 121 3.65 8.39 -4.17
C GLN A 121 3.10 9.09 -2.94
N LEU A 122 1.79 9.32 -2.92
CA LEU A 122 1.08 9.72 -1.72
C LEU A 122 0.53 8.45 -1.05
N LYS A 123 0.91 8.22 0.21
CA LYS A 123 0.47 7.09 1.03
C LYS A 123 -0.43 7.62 2.14
N ILE A 124 -1.68 7.16 2.18
CA ILE A 124 -2.68 7.63 3.14
C ILE A 124 -3.24 6.43 3.87
N GLN A 125 -3.16 6.42 5.20
CA GLN A 125 -3.76 5.37 6.02
C GLN A 125 -5.28 5.55 6.06
N ILE A 126 -6.01 4.46 5.85
CA ILE A 126 -7.46 4.43 6.00
C ILE A 126 -7.77 4.22 7.49
N PRO A 127 -8.59 5.08 8.11
CA PRO A 127 -8.94 4.92 9.52
C PRO A 127 -9.68 3.62 9.83
N ASP A 128 -9.45 3.08 11.03
CA ASP A 128 -10.06 1.82 11.50
C ASP A 128 -11.59 1.84 11.50
N ASP A 129 -12.20 3.01 11.72
CA ASP A 129 -13.64 3.21 11.64
C ASP A 129 -14.19 3.17 10.21
N TYR A 130 -13.38 2.86 9.21
CA TYR A 130 -13.79 2.54 7.84
C TYR A 130 -13.48 1.08 7.45
N ILE A 131 -13.04 0.25 8.39
CA ILE A 131 -12.89 -1.20 8.24
C ILE A 131 -14.19 -1.89 8.66
N THR A 132 -14.62 -2.89 7.90
CA THR A 132 -15.83 -3.68 8.16
C THR A 132 -15.57 -5.17 7.99
N GLN A 133 -16.38 -6.01 8.64
CA GLN A 133 -16.27 -7.47 8.53
C GLN A 133 -16.95 -7.98 7.26
N GLY A 134 -16.37 -8.99 6.62
CA GLY A 134 -16.86 -9.60 5.39
C GLY A 134 -16.21 -9.04 4.12
N GLU A 135 -16.52 -9.66 2.99
CA GLU A 135 -15.90 -9.37 1.68
C GLU A 135 -16.29 -8.00 1.10
N VAL A 136 -17.46 -7.48 1.47
CA VAL A 136 -18.03 -6.25 0.92
C VAL A 136 -18.08 -5.18 2.00
N PRO A 137 -17.51 -3.99 1.75
CA PRO A 137 -17.49 -2.93 2.75
C PRO A 137 -18.86 -2.30 2.98
N GLU A 138 -19.24 -2.09 4.24
CA GLU A 138 -20.54 -1.52 4.61
C GLU A 138 -20.58 0.01 4.50
N LYS A 139 -19.40 0.65 4.48
CA LYS A 139 -19.21 2.10 4.43
C LYS A 139 -18.07 2.47 3.50
N VAL A 140 -18.15 3.69 2.95
CA VAL A 140 -17.16 4.23 2.02
C VAL A 140 -16.56 5.50 2.63
N LEU A 141 -15.24 5.56 2.72
CA LEU A 141 -14.51 6.77 3.08
C LEU A 141 -14.52 7.74 1.89
N ASP A 142 -15.12 8.91 2.07
CA ASP A 142 -15.07 10.00 1.09
C ASP A 142 -13.92 10.96 1.44
N MET A 143 -12.86 10.93 0.63
CA MET A 143 -11.68 11.78 0.82
C MET A 143 -11.86 13.19 0.23
N GLY A 144 -13.01 13.46 -0.41
CA GLY A 144 -13.25 14.71 -1.11
C GLY A 144 -12.26 14.93 -2.26
N VAL A 145 -11.69 16.13 -2.31
CA VAL A 145 -10.77 16.56 -3.39
C VAL A 145 -9.34 16.66 -2.86
N LEU A 146 -8.44 15.86 -3.44
CA LEU A 146 -7.01 15.85 -3.09
C LEU A 146 -6.20 16.61 -4.14
N GLN A 147 -5.48 17.64 -3.68
CA GLN A 147 -4.57 18.43 -4.51
C GLN A 147 -3.18 17.77 -4.58
N LEU A 148 -2.87 17.15 -5.73
CA LEU A 148 -1.59 16.48 -5.98
C LEU A 148 -0.41 17.43 -6.17
N ALA A 149 -0.70 18.72 -6.33
CA ALA A 149 0.30 19.77 -6.44
C ALA A 149 0.89 20.24 -5.09
N VAL A 150 0.32 19.78 -3.97
CA VAL A 150 0.78 20.14 -2.63
C VAL A 150 2.23 19.68 -2.44
N ARG A 151 3.08 20.62 -2.03
CA ARG A 151 4.43 20.30 -1.57
C ARG A 151 4.35 19.94 -0.09
N TYR A 152 4.53 18.67 0.18
CA TYR A 152 4.65 18.18 1.53
C TYR A 152 6.08 18.41 2.01
N ASN A 153 6.31 19.50 2.75
CA ASN A 153 7.53 19.67 3.52
C ASN A 153 7.39 18.90 4.83
N PHE A 154 7.43 17.56 4.78
CA PHE A 154 7.44 16.79 6.02
C PHE A 154 8.85 16.79 6.61
N TYR A 155 8.93 17.10 7.91
CA TYR A 155 9.99 16.59 8.76
C TYR A 155 10.07 15.08 8.51
N GLN A 156 11.19 14.63 7.94
CA GLN A 156 11.49 13.20 7.84
C GLN A 156 11.45 12.62 9.24
N SER A 157 10.37 11.92 9.58
CA SER A 157 10.49 10.81 10.51
C SER A 157 11.52 9.87 9.86
N PRO A 158 12.59 9.45 10.56
CA PRO A 158 13.63 8.58 10.01
C PRO A 158 13.10 7.28 9.38
N ASN A 159 11.84 6.92 9.68
CA ASN A 159 11.20 5.68 9.30
C ASN A 159 10.04 5.84 8.28
N ASP A 160 9.56 7.05 7.99
CA ASP A 160 8.50 7.25 6.98
C ASP A 160 9.12 7.71 5.66
N GLN A 161 9.56 6.73 4.88
CA GLN A 161 10.00 6.97 3.51
C GLN A 161 8.76 7.13 2.61
N HIS A 162 8.44 8.38 2.25
CA HIS A 162 7.69 8.65 1.03
C HIS A 162 8.57 8.20 -0.15
N TYR A 163 8.44 6.92 -0.53
CA TYR A 163 9.20 6.34 -1.62
C TYR A 163 8.80 6.99 -2.93
N PHE A 164 9.78 7.49 -3.68
CA PHE A 164 9.65 7.54 -5.12
C PHE A 164 9.51 6.09 -5.57
N HIS A 165 8.34 5.72 -6.11
CA HIS A 165 8.21 4.43 -6.74
C HIS A 165 8.83 4.55 -8.13
N CYS A 166 10.08 4.12 -8.22
CA CYS A 166 10.83 4.14 -9.45
C CYS A 166 10.77 2.74 -10.07
N THR A 167 10.24 2.66 -11.30
CA THR A 167 10.20 1.40 -12.06
C THR A 167 11.44 1.33 -12.96
N PHE A 168 12.16 0.22 -12.90
CA PHE A 168 13.30 -0.11 -13.78
C PHE A 168 12.86 -0.44 -15.20
#